data_AF-A0A4Z0A0N9-F1
#
_entry.id   AF-A0A4Z0A0N9-F1
#
_cell.length_a   1.000
_cell.length_b   1.000
_cell.length_c   1.000
_cell.angle_alpha   90.00
_cell.angle_beta   90.00
_cell.angle_gamma   90.00
#
_symmetry.space_group_name_H-M   'P 1'
#
loop_
_entity.id
_entity.type
_entity.pdbx_description
1 polymer ?
#
loop_
_entity_poly.entity_id
_entity_poly.type
_entity_poly.pdbx_seq_one_letter_code
_entity_poly.pdbx_strand_id
1 'polypeptide(L)'
;MSLTRVVLAAAHPRPPIISCAQRRFASTDSHTHDVHHQSTDEHYPREGAQIRPTSYIAPLDLFLFLSMPGFNSRIWAYTVLAGLGVVGFYKFAPSSGEDNFISKYIAHYRTPKEVWENWANKHLEFQTQVQENTFIIQHAKLPPVHVYRFPQALDQASPFNVAVGGDVDISNIKVKSDKDL
;
A
#
# COMPACT_ATOMS: atom_id res chain seq x y z
N MET A 1 -24.90 -53.07 23.96
CA MET A 1 -24.27 -51.76 24.26
C MET A 1 -22.83 -51.87 23.78
N SER A 2 -22.34 -51.17 22.76
CA SER A 2 -22.23 -49.71 22.67
C SER A 2 -21.85 -49.31 21.24
N LEU A 3 -22.68 -48.49 20.59
CA LEU A 3 -22.45 -47.89 19.27
C LEU A 3 -22.08 -46.40 19.43
N THR A 4 -20.98 -46.09 20.12
CA THR A 4 -20.62 -44.69 20.41
C THR A 4 -19.12 -44.42 20.32
N ARG A 5 -18.51 -44.66 19.15
CA ARG A 5 -17.12 -44.19 18.87
C ARG A 5 -16.85 -43.73 17.43
N VAL A 6 -17.87 -43.23 16.70
CA VAL A 6 -17.69 -42.77 15.30
C VAL A 6 -17.97 -41.27 15.08
N VAL A 7 -18.33 -40.48 16.10
CA VAL A 7 -18.79 -39.09 15.87
C VAL A 7 -17.71 -38.00 16.04
N LEU A 8 -16.45 -38.34 16.35
CA LEU A 8 -15.41 -37.35 16.67
C LEU A 8 -14.39 -37.05 15.55
N ALA A 9 -14.71 -37.34 14.29
CA ALA A 9 -13.81 -37.07 13.14
C ALA A 9 -14.32 -36.00 12.15
N ALA A 10 -15.44 -35.33 12.44
CA ALA A 10 -16.11 -34.43 11.49
C ALA A 10 -16.13 -32.94 11.91
N ALA A 11 -15.23 -32.50 12.79
CA ALA A 11 -15.24 -31.14 13.35
C ALA A 11 -13.95 -30.34 13.11
N HIS A 12 -13.29 -30.53 11.96
CA HIS A 12 -12.23 -29.62 11.52
C HIS A 12 -12.78 -28.62 10.50
N PRO A 13 -12.89 -27.32 10.84
CA PRO A 13 -13.23 -26.30 9.86
C PRO A 13 -12.09 -26.16 8.85
N ARG A 14 -12.40 -26.33 7.56
CA ARG A 14 -11.48 -26.01 6.46
C ARG A 14 -11.22 -24.50 6.43
N PRO A 15 -9.98 -24.02 6.30
CA PRO A 15 -9.72 -22.59 6.12
C PRO A 15 -10.28 -22.14 4.76
N PRO A 16 -10.87 -20.93 4.67
CA PRO A 16 -11.23 -20.36 3.37
C PRO A 16 -9.96 -20.11 2.56
N ILE A 17 -9.92 -20.62 1.33
CA ILE A 17 -8.92 -20.23 0.33
C ILE A 17 -9.30 -18.81 -0.09
N ILE A 18 -8.72 -17.81 0.57
CA ILE A 18 -8.77 -16.43 0.13
C ILE A 18 -7.76 -16.34 -1.02
N SER A 19 -8.25 -16.44 -2.25
CA SER A 19 -7.50 -15.99 -3.42
C SER A 19 -7.39 -14.47 -3.36
N CYS A 20 -6.45 -13.98 -2.55
CA CYS A 20 -5.97 -12.61 -2.67
C CYS A 20 -5.40 -12.46 -4.08
N ALA A 21 -6.18 -11.84 -4.97
CA ALA A 21 -5.68 -11.32 -6.22
C ALA A 21 -4.61 -10.28 -5.88
N GLN A 22 -3.36 -10.75 -5.79
CA GLN A 22 -2.19 -9.93 -5.56
C GLN A 22 -1.96 -9.08 -6.81
N ARG A 23 -2.64 -7.92 -6.88
CA ARG A 23 -2.30 -6.86 -7.83
C ARG A 23 -0.89 -6.41 -7.49
N ARG A 24 0.09 -6.95 -8.22
CA ARG A 24 1.39 -6.32 -8.37
C ARG A 24 1.14 -4.98 -9.07
N PHE A 25 1.11 -3.90 -8.29
CA PHE A 25 1.39 -2.58 -8.82
C PHE A 25 2.89 -2.56 -9.14
N ALA A 26 3.22 -3.03 -10.34
CA ALA A 26 4.51 -2.73 -10.94
C ALA A 26 4.43 -1.27 -11.42
N SER A 27 5.17 -0.40 -10.74
CA SER A 27 5.54 0.91 -11.25
C SER A 27 6.41 0.73 -12.49
N THR A 28 5.86 0.93 -13.67
CA THR A 28 6.64 1.15 -14.89
C THR A 28 6.63 2.64 -15.21
N ASP A 29 7.72 3.27 -14.76
CA ASP A 29 8.25 4.51 -15.28
C ASP A 29 9.02 4.17 -16.56
N SER A 30 8.56 4.64 -17.72
CA SER A 30 9.37 4.73 -18.93
C SER A 30 8.67 5.64 -19.95
N HIS A 31 9.06 6.91 -19.94
CA HIS A 31 8.87 7.84 -21.04
C HIS A 31 9.69 7.39 -22.26
N THR A 32 9.01 7.04 -23.37
CA THR A 32 9.58 7.01 -24.72
C THR A 32 8.59 7.64 -25.67
N HIS A 33 8.89 8.87 -26.10
CA HIS A 33 8.17 9.56 -27.16
C HIS A 33 8.74 9.08 -28.51
N ASP A 34 8.16 8.03 -29.08
CA ASP A 34 8.41 7.69 -30.48
C ASP A 34 7.57 8.61 -31.38
N VAL A 35 8.28 9.55 -32.01
CA VAL A 35 7.79 10.43 -33.06
C VAL A 35 7.61 9.60 -34.33
N HIS A 36 6.41 9.04 -34.53
CA HIS A 36 5.99 8.53 -35.83
C HIS A 36 5.34 9.65 -36.63
N HIS A 37 6.13 10.26 -37.51
CA HIS A 37 5.62 11.01 -38.66
C HIS A 37 4.95 10.01 -39.62
N GLN A 38 3.63 9.88 -39.52
CA GLN A 38 2.83 9.23 -40.55
C GLN A 38 2.22 10.33 -41.42
N SER A 39 2.85 10.54 -42.58
CA SER A 39 2.29 11.31 -43.69
C SER A 39 1.08 10.55 -44.24
N THR A 40 -0.11 10.97 -43.86
CA THR A 40 -1.34 10.69 -44.59
C THR A 40 -1.94 12.01 -45.02
N ASP A 41 -1.82 12.29 -46.31
CA ASP A 41 -2.55 13.31 -47.02
C ASP A 41 -4.07 13.05 -46.87
N GLU A 42 -4.72 13.76 -45.96
CA GLU A 42 -6.17 13.86 -45.93
C GLU A 42 -6.60 15.29 -46.28
N HIS A 43 -7.17 15.40 -47.48
CA HIS A 43 -7.81 16.57 -48.05
C HIS A 43 -9.02 16.99 -47.19
N TYR A 44 -8.95 18.13 -46.50
CA TYR A 44 -10.12 18.76 -45.89
C TYR A 44 -10.93 19.54 -46.93
N PRO A 45 -12.26 19.37 -47.05
CA PRO A 45 -13.09 20.37 -47.69
C PRO A 45 -13.16 21.61 -46.79
N ARG A 46 -12.84 22.76 -47.39
CA ARG A 46 -12.93 24.09 -46.80
C ARG A 46 -14.38 24.56 -46.85
N GLU A 47 -15.07 24.55 -45.71
CA GLU A 47 -16.36 25.24 -45.57
C GLU A 47 -16.52 25.90 -44.18
N GLY A 48 -16.16 27.18 -44.13
CA GLY A 48 -16.91 28.24 -43.44
C GLY A 48 -17.28 28.10 -41.96
N ALA A 49 -16.31 27.98 -41.05
CA ALA A 49 -16.56 28.29 -39.63
C ALA A 49 -16.46 29.81 -39.41
N GLN A 50 -17.58 30.51 -39.56
CA GLN A 50 -17.70 31.93 -39.25
C GLN A 50 -17.71 32.13 -37.73
N ILE A 51 -16.56 32.50 -37.18
CA ILE A 51 -16.39 32.88 -35.77
C ILE A 51 -17.24 34.15 -35.51
N ARG A 52 -18.28 34.04 -34.68
CA ARG A 52 -18.96 35.21 -34.10
C ARG A 52 -18.25 35.64 -32.81
N PRO A 53 -17.98 36.95 -32.63
CA PRO A 53 -17.24 37.44 -31.47
C PRO A 53 -18.09 37.39 -30.19
N THR A 54 -17.43 36.96 -29.12
CA THR A 54 -17.91 36.92 -27.73
C THR A 54 -18.16 38.32 -27.19
N SER A 55 -19.41 38.78 -27.28
CA SER A 55 -19.90 39.84 -26.41
C SER A 55 -21.40 39.65 -26.24
N TYR A 56 -21.87 39.64 -25.01
CA TYR A 56 -23.26 39.41 -24.57
C TYR A 56 -23.70 37.95 -24.54
N ILE A 57 -23.34 37.25 -23.46
CA ILE A 57 -24.07 36.05 -23.02
C ILE A 57 -25.36 36.56 -22.39
N ALA A 58 -26.46 36.51 -23.15
CA ALA A 58 -27.77 36.88 -22.67
C ALA A 58 -28.28 35.84 -21.65
N PRO A 59 -29.10 36.19 -20.66
CA PRO A 59 -29.67 35.22 -19.70
C PRO A 59 -30.50 34.11 -20.37
N LEU A 60 -30.89 34.29 -21.65
CA LEU A 60 -31.52 33.27 -22.48
C LEU A 60 -30.59 32.15 -22.95
N ASP A 61 -29.27 32.37 -22.98
CA ASP A 61 -28.31 31.33 -23.35
C ASP A 61 -28.09 30.32 -22.20
N LEU A 62 -28.31 30.75 -20.95
CA LEU A 62 -28.34 29.83 -19.80
C LEU A 62 -29.59 28.92 -19.88
N PHE A 63 -30.71 29.43 -20.40
CA PHE A 63 -31.93 28.66 -20.61
C PHE A 63 -31.80 27.67 -21.77
N LEU A 64 -31.09 28.04 -22.84
CA LEU A 64 -30.79 27.14 -23.95
C LEU A 64 -29.76 26.06 -23.60
N PHE A 65 -28.85 26.31 -22.65
CA PHE A 65 -27.98 25.27 -22.10
C PHE A 65 -28.77 24.22 -21.28
N LEU A 66 -29.85 24.65 -20.61
CA LEU A 66 -30.76 23.76 -19.87
C LEU A 66 -31.72 22.98 -20.78
N SER A 67 -31.82 23.35 -22.05
CA SER A 67 -32.76 22.78 -23.03
C SER A 67 -32.07 21.89 -24.07
N MET A 68 -30.90 21.33 -23.75
CA MET A 68 -30.38 20.19 -24.52
C MET A 68 -31.35 19.00 -24.37
N PRO A 69 -31.61 18.23 -25.44
CA PRO A 69 -32.49 17.06 -25.41
C PRO A 69 -31.86 15.94 -24.55
N GLY A 70 -32.06 16.04 -23.24
CA GLY A 70 -31.49 15.14 -22.22
C GLY A 70 -31.94 15.44 -20.79
N PHE A 71 -32.38 16.68 -20.52
CA PHE A 71 -32.81 17.14 -19.19
C PHE A 71 -34.20 16.69 -18.74
N ASN A 72 -35.02 16.09 -19.63
CA ASN A 72 -36.33 15.53 -19.27
C ASN A 72 -36.26 14.05 -18.84
N SER A 73 -35.06 13.51 -18.62
CA SER A 73 -34.91 12.15 -18.12
C SER A 73 -35.12 12.12 -16.61
N ARG A 74 -35.69 11.02 -16.11
CA ARG A 74 -35.95 10.81 -14.67
C ARG A 74 -34.69 10.98 -13.82
N ILE A 75 -33.51 10.79 -14.40
CA ILE A 75 -32.23 10.96 -13.72
C ILE A 75 -32.00 12.42 -13.29
N TRP A 76 -32.40 13.41 -14.10
CA TRP A 76 -32.27 14.83 -13.74
C TRP A 76 -33.26 15.25 -12.66
N ALA A 77 -34.46 14.66 -12.64
CA ALA A 77 -35.39 14.88 -11.54
C ALA A 77 -34.82 14.33 -10.21
N TYR A 78 -34.20 13.15 -10.24
CA TYR A 78 -33.56 12.59 -9.06
C TYR A 78 -32.32 13.37 -8.61
N THR A 79 -31.51 13.93 -9.54
CA THR A 79 -30.35 14.75 -9.15
C THR A 79 -30.77 16.07 -8.52
N VAL A 80 -31.82 16.73 -9.02
CA VAL A 80 -32.36 17.96 -8.39
C VAL A 80 -32.95 17.65 -7.02
N LEU A 81 -33.72 16.55 -6.88
CA LEU A 81 -34.29 16.13 -5.60
C LEU A 81 -33.20 15.74 -4.59
N ALA A 82 -32.17 15.03 -5.04
CA ALA A 82 -31.01 14.70 -4.21
C ALA A 82 -30.24 15.96 -3.80
N GLY A 83 -30.04 16.91 -4.73
CA GLY A 83 -29.41 18.21 -4.44
C GLY A 83 -30.17 19.00 -3.39
N LEU A 84 -31.50 19.11 -3.51
CA LEU A 84 -32.35 19.72 -2.49
C LEU A 84 -32.30 18.97 -1.17
N GLY A 85 -32.25 17.64 -1.22
CA GLY A 85 -32.08 16.79 -0.04
C GLY A 85 -30.77 17.09 0.70
N VAL A 86 -29.65 17.25 -0.01
CA VAL A 86 -28.35 17.59 0.58
C VAL A 86 -28.37 18.99 1.21
N VAL A 87 -28.96 19.99 0.53
CA VAL A 87 -29.08 21.35 1.07
C VAL A 87 -29.98 21.38 2.32
N GLY A 88 -31.11 20.67 2.27
CA GLY A 88 -31.99 20.50 3.42
C GLY A 88 -31.30 19.81 4.59
N PHE A 89 -30.57 18.73 4.31
CA PHE A 89 -29.78 18.02 5.31
C PHE A 89 -28.72 18.95 5.93
N TYR A 90 -27.98 19.72 5.15
CA TYR A 90 -26.97 20.62 5.70
C TYR A 90 -27.56 21.72 6.62
N LYS A 91 -28.73 22.27 6.26
CA LYS A 91 -29.38 23.33 7.04
C LYS A 91 -30.05 22.83 8.32
N PHE A 92 -30.56 21.60 8.30
CA PHE A 92 -31.29 21.01 9.43
C PHE A 92 -30.53 19.90 10.15
N ALA A 93 -29.30 19.58 9.73
CA ALA A 93 -28.47 18.63 10.44
C ALA A 93 -28.14 19.19 11.81
N PRO A 94 -28.36 18.40 12.88
CA PRO A 94 -28.06 18.86 14.23
C PRO A 94 -26.55 19.06 14.40
N SER A 95 -26.18 20.02 15.25
CA SER A 95 -24.78 20.35 15.49
C SER A 95 -24.05 19.15 16.11
N SER A 96 -22.75 19.01 15.82
CA SER A 96 -21.94 17.88 16.27
C SER A 96 -21.80 17.75 17.80
N GLY A 97 -22.22 18.76 18.56
CA GLY A 97 -22.20 18.78 20.02
C GLY A 97 -23.55 18.53 20.71
N GLU A 98 -24.65 18.44 19.96
CA GLU A 98 -25.97 18.20 20.53
C GLU A 98 -26.21 16.71 20.82
N ASP A 99 -26.86 16.45 21.96
CA ASP A 99 -27.15 15.11 22.45
C ASP A 99 -28.36 14.50 21.70
N ASN A 100 -28.11 14.11 20.45
CA ASN A 100 -29.10 13.55 19.54
C ASN A 100 -29.35 12.07 19.84
N PHE A 101 -30.62 11.65 19.77
CA PHE A 101 -31.01 10.24 19.94
C PHE A 101 -30.28 9.30 18.96
N ILE A 102 -30.10 9.74 17.71
CA ILE A 102 -29.36 8.98 16.70
C ILE A 102 -27.89 8.82 17.10
N SER A 103 -27.26 9.86 17.64
CA SER A 103 -25.87 9.80 18.11
C SER A 103 -25.72 8.84 19.28
N LYS A 104 -26.64 8.88 20.26
CA LYS A 104 -26.70 7.91 21.36
C LYS A 104 -26.88 6.47 20.86
N TYR A 105 -27.77 6.25 19.89
CA TYR A 105 -27.98 4.93 19.29
C TYR A 105 -26.71 4.42 18.61
N ILE A 106 -26.07 5.23 17.77
CA ILE A 106 -24.78 4.88 17.15
C ILE A 106 -23.70 4.64 18.21
N ALA A 107 -23.65 5.47 19.25
CA ALA A 107 -22.70 5.35 20.33
C ALA A 107 -22.89 4.08 21.17
N HIS A 108 -24.11 3.57 21.27
CA HIS A 108 -24.41 2.33 22.00
C HIS A 108 -23.89 1.09 21.28
N TYR A 109 -23.93 1.07 19.94
CA TYR A 109 -23.48 -0.07 19.15
C TYR A 109 -22.05 0.05 18.63
N ARG A 110 -21.45 1.24 18.66
CA ARG A 110 -20.04 1.41 18.28
C ARG A 110 -19.14 0.83 19.36
N THR A 111 -18.00 0.28 18.94
CA THR A 111 -16.92 -0.10 19.85
C THR A 111 -16.43 1.12 20.64
N PRO A 112 -16.25 1.03 21.97
CA PRO A 112 -15.77 2.15 22.76
C PRO A 112 -14.34 2.55 22.35
N LYS A 113 -14.01 3.83 22.53
CA LYS A 113 -12.71 4.41 22.14
C LYS A 113 -11.53 3.70 22.82
N GLU A 114 -11.72 3.30 24.07
CA GLU A 114 -10.72 2.60 24.90
C GLU A 114 -10.19 1.31 24.23
N VAL A 115 -11.07 0.56 23.55
CA VAL A 115 -10.66 -0.68 22.86
C VAL A 115 -9.74 -0.36 21.68
N TRP A 116 -10.02 0.72 20.95
CA TRP A 116 -9.18 1.17 19.84
C TRP A 116 -7.83 1.71 20.32
N GLU A 117 -7.82 2.47 21.41
CA GLU A 117 -6.57 2.95 22.03
C GLU A 117 -5.71 1.78 22.50
N ASN A 118 -6.31 0.80 23.19
CA ASN A 118 -5.61 -0.41 23.64
C ASN A 118 -5.06 -1.22 22.45
N TRP A 119 -5.80 -1.32 21.35
CA TRP A 119 -5.34 -2.02 20.15
C TRP A 119 -4.19 -1.27 19.45
N ALA A 120 -4.29 0.06 19.34
CA ALA A 120 -3.24 0.89 18.78
C ALA A 120 -1.95 0.82 19.60
N ASN A 121 -2.06 0.84 20.94
CA ASN A 121 -0.91 0.70 21.84
C ASN A 121 -0.25 -0.67 21.69
N LYS A 122 -1.04 -1.76 21.66
CA LYS A 122 -0.51 -3.10 21.40
C LYS A 122 0.18 -3.21 20.04
N HIS A 123 -0.39 -2.59 19.01
CA HIS A 123 0.23 -2.59 17.70
C HIS A 123 1.56 -1.82 17.69
N LEU A 124 1.61 -0.68 18.38
CA LEU A 124 2.84 0.10 18.55
C LEU A 124 3.92 -0.75 19.23
N GLU A 125 3.59 -1.45 20.31
CA GLU A 125 4.52 -2.36 20.99
C GLU A 125 5.05 -3.46 20.06
N PHE A 126 4.18 -4.10 19.27
CA PHE A 126 4.60 -5.10 18.29
C PHE A 126 5.52 -4.51 17.22
N GLN A 127 5.23 -3.31 16.72
CA GLN A 127 6.08 -2.66 15.73
C GLN A 127 7.45 -2.29 16.31
N THR A 128 7.50 -1.85 17.57
CA THR A 128 8.77 -1.60 18.27
C THR A 128 9.61 -2.88 18.35
N GLN A 129 9.02 -4.01 18.74
CA GLN A 129 9.74 -5.29 18.81
C GLN A 129 10.22 -5.76 17.44
N VAL A 130 9.41 -5.60 16.39
CA VAL A 130 9.81 -5.94 15.01
C VAL A 130 10.97 -5.05 14.55
N GLN A 131 10.93 -3.76 14.86
CA GLN A 131 12.00 -2.83 14.56
C GLN A 131 13.30 -3.20 15.28
N GLU A 132 13.24 -3.53 16.57
CA GLU A 132 14.40 -3.97 17.36
C GLU A 132 15.01 -5.26 16.81
N ASN A 133 14.17 -6.25 16.48
CA ASN A 133 14.64 -7.50 15.88
C ASN A 133 15.29 -7.27 14.52
N THR A 134 14.71 -6.40 13.70
CA THR A 134 15.26 -6.02 12.40
C THR A 134 16.60 -5.31 12.58
N PHE A 135 16.70 -4.40 13.55
CA PHE A 135 17.93 -3.71 13.89
C PHE A 135 19.04 -4.67 14.32
N ILE A 136 18.73 -5.65 15.19
CA ILE A 136 19.69 -6.66 15.64
C ILE A 136 20.22 -7.47 14.45
N ILE A 137 19.34 -7.92 13.55
CA ILE A 137 19.73 -8.72 12.37
C ILE A 137 20.56 -7.88 11.39
N GLN A 138 20.19 -6.62 11.16
CA GLN A 138 20.91 -5.73 10.23
C GLN A 138 22.29 -5.34 10.75
N HIS A 139 22.43 -5.14 12.07
CA HIS A 139 23.70 -4.77 12.68
C HIS A 139 24.56 -5.97 13.10
N ALA A 140 24.03 -7.20 13.05
CA ALA A 140 24.80 -8.41 13.22
C ALA A 140 25.82 -8.54 12.08
N LYS A 141 27.04 -8.08 12.32
CA LYS A 141 28.18 -8.40 11.44
C LYS A 141 28.66 -9.80 11.77
N LEU A 142 28.76 -10.64 10.74
CA LEU A 142 29.51 -11.89 10.87
C LEU A 142 30.96 -11.54 11.22
N PRO A 143 31.65 -12.35 12.06
CA PRO A 143 33.08 -12.19 12.24
C PRO A 143 33.74 -12.30 10.85
N PRO A 144 34.75 -11.45 10.54
CA PRO A 144 35.42 -11.51 9.25
C PRO A 144 36.05 -12.90 9.07
N VAL A 145 35.61 -13.63 8.04
CA VAL A 145 36.18 -14.93 7.67
C VAL A 145 37.03 -14.74 6.42
N HIS A 146 38.32 -14.99 6.54
CA HIS A 146 39.24 -15.04 5.41
C HIS A 146 39.33 -16.47 4.88
N VAL A 147 38.98 -16.66 3.60
CA VAL A 147 39.06 -17.97 2.94
C VAL A 147 40.46 -18.15 2.38
N TYR A 148 41.20 -19.11 2.93
CA TYR A 148 42.51 -19.50 2.44
C TYR A 148 42.45 -20.84 1.72
N ARG A 149 43.12 -20.93 0.56
CA ARG A 149 43.31 -22.21 -0.13
C ARG A 149 44.18 -23.19 0.69
N PHE A 150 45.12 -22.64 1.46
CA PHE A 150 46.06 -23.40 2.28
C PHE A 150 46.08 -22.84 3.70
N PRO A 151 45.24 -23.35 4.63
CA PRO A 151 45.22 -22.87 6.02
C PRO A 151 46.53 -23.18 6.76
N GLN A 152 47.26 -24.20 6.31
CA GLN A 152 48.56 -24.59 6.84
C GLN A 152 49.62 -23.48 6.70
N ALA A 153 49.42 -22.53 5.78
CA ALA A 153 50.35 -21.42 5.58
C ALA A 153 50.39 -20.46 6.78
N LEU A 154 49.38 -20.47 7.64
CA LEU A 154 49.34 -19.64 8.85
C LEU A 154 50.46 -20.01 9.85
N ASP A 155 50.82 -21.29 9.92
CA ASP A 155 51.86 -21.79 10.83
C ASP A 155 53.25 -21.87 10.17
N GLN A 156 53.35 -21.62 8.85
CA GLN A 156 54.58 -21.85 8.07
C GLN A 156 55.48 -20.62 7.95
N ALA A 157 55.32 -19.60 8.81
CA ALA A 157 56.21 -18.45 8.80
C ALA A 157 57.65 -18.85 9.17
N SER A 158 58.61 -18.51 8.31
CA SER A 158 60.03 -18.76 8.61
C SER A 158 60.49 -17.81 9.71
N PRO A 159 61.00 -18.30 10.86
CA PRO A 159 61.41 -17.45 11.96
C PRO A 159 62.59 -16.51 11.60
N PHE A 160 63.31 -16.79 10.51
CA PHE A 160 64.46 -16.01 10.07
C PHE A 160 64.13 -14.94 9.02
N ASN A 161 62.89 -14.88 8.52
CA ASN A 161 62.48 -13.93 7.48
C ASN A 161 61.30 -13.04 7.92
N VAL A 162 61.12 -12.88 9.24
CA VAL A 162 60.13 -11.97 9.82
C VAL A 162 60.88 -10.73 10.33
N ALA A 163 60.47 -9.55 9.87
CA ALA A 163 61.02 -8.31 10.38
C ALA A 163 60.69 -8.17 11.88
N VAL A 164 61.57 -7.53 12.64
CA VAL A 164 61.36 -7.32 14.08
C VAL A 164 60.05 -6.55 14.29
N GLY A 165 59.12 -7.11 15.05
CA GLY A 165 57.78 -6.54 15.28
C GLY A 165 56.74 -6.83 14.19
N GLY A 166 57.08 -7.61 13.17
CA GLY A 166 56.15 -8.08 12.12
C GLY A 166 55.43 -9.38 12.43
N ASP A 167 55.68 -9.97 13.61
CA ASP A 167 55.00 -11.18 14.04
C ASP A 167 53.55 -10.85 14.42
N VAL A 168 52.61 -11.60 13.84
CA VAL A 168 51.18 -11.41 14.04
C VAL A 168 50.70 -12.48 15.01
N ASP A 169 50.09 -12.06 16.13
CA ASP A 169 49.51 -13.01 17.08
C ASP A 169 48.35 -13.79 16.42
N ILE A 170 48.61 -15.04 16.09
CA ILE A 170 47.65 -15.98 15.48
C ILE A 170 46.95 -16.87 16.52
N SER A 171 47.18 -16.68 17.82
CA SER A 171 46.63 -17.55 18.88
C SER A 171 45.10 -17.60 18.92
N ASN A 172 44.42 -16.53 18.46
CA ASN A 172 42.97 -16.42 18.43
C ASN A 172 42.33 -16.85 17.09
N ILE A 173 43.12 -17.38 16.15
CA ILE A 173 42.62 -17.82 14.85
C ILE A 173 42.28 -19.31 14.90
N LYS A 174 41.01 -19.66 14.64
CA LYS A 174 40.57 -21.05 14.50
C LYS A 174 40.23 -21.35 13.05
N VAL A 175 40.93 -22.33 12.47
CA VAL A 175 40.61 -22.87 11.14
C VAL A 175 39.30 -23.65 11.22
N LYS A 176 38.31 -23.27 10.40
CA LYS A 176 37.08 -24.07 10.22
C LYS A 176 37.37 -25.21 9.24
N SER A 177 37.05 -26.45 9.63
CA SER A 177 37.06 -27.62 8.73
C SER A 177 35.63 -28.01 8.35
N ASP A 178 35.44 -28.78 7.27
CA ASP A 178 34.13 -29.31 6.84
C ASP A 178 33.42 -30.13 7.93
N LYS A 179 34.16 -30.62 8.94
CA LYS A 179 33.61 -31.34 10.09
C LYS A 179 32.93 -30.44 11.12
N ASP A 180 33.13 -29.12 11.05
CA ASP A 180 32.59 -28.12 11.98
C ASP A 180 31.38 -27.35 11.39
N LEU A 181 30.89 -27.77 10.20
CA LEU A 181 29.69 -27.28 9.53
C LEU A 181 28.50 -28.21 9.78
#